data_AF-A0A816VFL5-F1
#
_entry.id   AF-A0A816VFL5-F1
#
_cell.length_a   1.000
_cell.length_b   1.000
_cell.length_c   1.000
_cell.angle_alpha   90.00
_cell.angle_beta   90.00
_cell.angle_gamma   90.00
#
_symmetry.space_group_name_H-M   'P 1'
#
loop_
_entity.id
_entity.type
_entity.pdbx_description
1 polymer ?
#
loop_
_entity_poly.entity_id
_entity_poly.type
_entity_poly.pdbx_seq_one_letter_code
_entity_poly.pdbx_strand_id
1 'polypeptide(L)'
;LNSPLNPKCLPYAPLKCRTCVSVLNAFARVDFAAKIWICPFCFQRNPFPPHYHMISETNLPGELYPLYTTVEYALPSTAGQFDPRTGAAPPQTPPPVFVFVLDTCMIE
;
A
#
# COMPACT_ATOMS: atom_id res chain seq x y z
N LEU A 1 2.78 -22.00 -0.19
CA LEU A 1 1.87 -20.85 0.11
C LEU A 1 2.31 -20.02 1.32
N ASN A 2 3.17 -20.53 2.21
CA ASN A 2 3.94 -19.71 3.15
C ASN A 2 5.42 -19.78 2.75
N SER A 3 5.84 -18.93 1.83
CA SER A 3 7.27 -18.69 1.60
C SER A 3 7.64 -17.44 2.40
N PRO A 4 8.69 -17.45 3.24
CA PRO A 4 9.09 -16.29 4.05
C PRO A 4 9.50 -15.06 3.23
N LEU A 5 9.58 -15.20 1.91
CA LEU A 5 9.92 -14.15 0.96
C LEU A 5 8.71 -13.46 0.31
N ASN A 6 7.48 -13.94 0.53
CA ASN A 6 6.30 -13.28 -0.05
C ASN A 6 5.61 -12.42 1.01
N PRO A 7 5.70 -11.08 0.94
CA PRO A 7 5.03 -10.20 1.87
C PRO A 7 3.51 -10.40 1.82
N LYS A 8 2.83 -10.10 2.93
CA LYS A 8 1.36 -10.15 2.96
C LYS A 8 0.81 -9.05 2.05
N CYS A 9 0.01 -9.46 1.06
CA CYS A 9 -0.62 -8.55 0.12
C CYS A 9 -1.96 -8.04 0.69
N LEU A 10 -2.09 -6.73 0.86
CA LEU A 10 -3.26 -6.05 1.40
C LEU A 10 -4.09 -5.46 0.25
N PRO A 11 -5.38 -5.81 0.10
CA PRO A 11 -6.21 -5.43 -1.05
C PRO A 11 -6.80 -4.02 -0.92
N TYR A 12 -6.03 -3.07 -0.39
CA TYR A 12 -6.47 -1.71 -0.13
C TYR A 12 -5.29 -0.73 -0.12
N ALA A 13 -5.60 0.57 -0.16
CA ALA A 13 -4.58 1.62 -0.14
C ALA A 13 -3.98 1.82 1.27
N PRO A 14 -2.68 2.18 1.37
CA PRO A 14 -2.01 2.40 2.65
C PRO A 14 -2.55 3.64 3.37
N LEU A 15 -2.75 3.55 4.69
CA LEU A 15 -3.05 4.71 5.52
C LEU A 15 -1.76 5.53 5.78
N LYS A 16 -1.74 6.78 5.33
CA LYS A 16 -0.58 7.67 5.45
C LYS A 16 -0.74 8.65 6.61
N CYS A 17 0.36 8.93 7.30
CA CYS A 17 0.46 10.01 8.28
C CYS A 17 0.23 11.35 7.59
N ARG A 18 -0.59 12.23 8.18
CA ARG A 18 -0.94 13.53 7.60
C ARG A 18 0.23 14.51 7.52
N THR A 19 1.23 14.35 8.40
CA THR A 19 2.39 15.24 8.49
C THR A 19 3.59 14.72 7.70
N CYS A 20 4.15 13.56 8.08
CA CYS A 20 5.39 13.04 7.48
C CYS A 20 5.17 12.02 6.35
N VAL A 21 3.92 11.80 5.91
CA VAL A 21 3.52 10.84 4.86
C VAL A 21 3.93 9.37 5.05
N SER A 22 4.51 9.01 6.20
CA SER A 22 4.83 7.62 6.53
C SER A 22 3.57 6.75 6.59
N VAL A 23 3.70 5.47 6.27
CA VAL A 23 2.58 4.53 6.27
C VAL A 23 2.35 3.94 7.66
N LEU A 24 1.08 3.68 8.02
CA LEU A 24 0.69 2.89 9.19
C LEU A 24 1.44 1.54 9.18
N ASN A 25 1.95 1.13 10.34
CA ASN A 25 2.73 -0.10 10.47
C ASN A 25 2.65 -0.64 11.90
N ALA A 26 3.18 -1.85 12.10
CA ALA A 26 3.11 -2.59 13.36
C ALA A 26 3.74 -1.88 14.58
N PHE A 27 4.54 -0.83 14.37
CA PHE A 27 5.17 -0.05 15.44
C PHE A 27 4.34 1.18 15.85
N ALA A 28 3.22 1.46 15.17
CA ALA A 28 2.32 2.54 15.54
C ALA A 28 1.57 2.19 16.84
N ARG A 29 1.41 3.18 17.73
CA ARG A 29 0.53 3.03 18.89
C ARG A 29 -0.89 3.36 18.50
N VAL A 30 -1.85 2.59 18.99
CA VAL A 30 -3.27 2.75 18.67
C VAL A 30 -4.07 3.00 19.94
N ASP A 31 -4.94 3.99 19.86
CA ASP A 31 -6.02 4.20 20.82
C ASP A 31 -7.33 3.78 20.15
N PHE A 32 -7.85 2.62 20.55
CA PHE A 32 -9.07 2.03 20.00
C PHE A 32 -10.35 2.76 20.46
N ALA A 33 -10.31 3.50 21.56
CA ALA A 33 -11.46 4.25 22.05
C ALA A 33 -11.64 5.53 21.25
N ALA A 34 -10.56 6.31 21.12
CA ALA A 34 -10.56 7.54 20.33
C ALA A 34 -10.44 7.30 18.82
N LYS A 35 -10.19 6.05 18.39
CA LYS A 35 -9.97 5.66 16.98
C LYS A 35 -8.87 6.51 16.33
N ILE A 36 -7.73 6.61 17.02
CA ILE A 36 -6.53 7.29 16.52
C ILE A 36 -5.33 6.35 16.52
N TRP A 37 -4.38 6.61 15.62
CA TRP A 37 -3.04 6.02 15.66
C TRP A 37 -1.97 7.10 15.76
N ILE A 38 -0.88 6.77 16.45
CA ILE A 38 0.26 7.64 16.67
C ILE A 38 1.38 7.17 15.76
N CYS A 39 1.81 8.05 14.85
CA CYS A 39 2.91 7.76 13.93
C CYS A 39 4.21 7.50 14.71
N PRO A 40 4.93 6.39 14.48
CA PRO A 40 6.16 6.09 15.20
C PRO A 40 7.34 6.98 14.81
N PHE A 41 7.25 7.71 13.69
CA PHE A 41 8.34 8.57 13.20
C PHE A 41 8.21 10.02 13.70
N CYS A 42 7.04 10.63 13.57
CA CYS A 42 6.84 12.05 13.90
C CYS A 42 5.88 12.28 15.07
N PHE A 43 5.41 11.21 15.74
CA PHE A 43 4.48 11.24 16.88
C PHE A 43 3.14 11.95 16.61
N GLN A 44 2.80 12.21 15.35
CA GLN A 44 1.53 12.79 14.95
C GLN A 44 0.39 11.84 15.30
N ARG A 45 -0.66 12.39 15.90
CA ARG A 45 -1.94 11.71 16.10
C ARG A 45 -2.77 11.82 14.82
N ASN A 46 -3.13 10.68 14.26
CA ASN A 46 -3.89 10.58 13.02
C ASN A 46 -5.20 9.83 13.32
N PRO A 47 -6.38 10.42 13.04
CA PRO A 47 -7.63 9.70 13.17
C PRO A 47 -7.76 8.65 12.08
N PHE A 48 -8.33 7.49 12.43
CA PHE A 48 -8.67 6.47 11.45
C PHE A 48 -9.80 6.95 10.54
N PRO A 49 -9.79 6.56 9.25
CA PRO A 49 -10.92 6.81 8.34
C PRO A 49 -12.20 6.09 8.79
N PRO A 50 -13.39 6.50 8.30
CA PRO A 50 -14.67 5.88 8.68
C PRO A 50 -14.74 4.36 8.44
N HIS A 51 -14.10 3.84 7.40
CA HIS A 51 -14.11 2.39 7.11
C HIS A 51 -13.29 1.54 8.11
N TYR A 52 -12.51 2.17 9.01
CA TYR A 52 -11.84 1.52 10.14
C TYR A 52 -12.67 1.58 11.44
N HIS A 53 -13.96 1.97 11.39
CA HIS A 53 -14.79 2.14 12.59
C HIS A 53 -14.83 0.92 13.52
N MET A 54 -14.75 -0.29 12.95
CA MET A 54 -14.76 -1.56 13.70
C MET A 54 -13.40 -1.97 14.30
N ILE A 55 -12.36 -1.14 14.17
CA ILE A 55 -11.03 -1.49 14.69
C ILE A 55 -11.05 -1.75 16.22
N SER A 56 -10.43 -2.83 16.65
CA SER A 56 -10.29 -3.23 18.07
C SER A 56 -9.04 -4.07 18.25
N GLU A 57 -8.71 -4.43 19.50
CA GLU A 57 -7.59 -5.34 19.80
C GLU A 57 -7.72 -6.71 19.11
N THR A 58 -8.96 -7.16 18.84
CA THR A 58 -9.26 -8.42 18.16
C THR A 58 -9.56 -8.26 16.67
N ASN A 59 -9.73 -7.03 16.19
CA ASN A 59 -10.04 -6.70 14.80
C ASN A 59 -9.07 -5.63 14.29
N LEU A 60 -7.86 -6.09 13.96
CA LEU A 60 -6.78 -5.24 13.47
C LEU A 60 -6.71 -5.25 11.94
N PRO A 61 -6.38 -4.11 11.33
CA PRO A 61 -5.96 -4.08 9.93
C PRO A 61 -4.62 -4.82 9.75
N GLY A 62 -4.35 -5.27 8.53
CA GLY A 62 -3.16 -6.03 8.17
C GLY A 62 -1.84 -5.38 8.63
N GLU A 63 -1.76 -4.06 8.57
CA GLU A 63 -0.58 -3.26 8.91
C GLU A 63 -0.18 -3.36 10.39
N LEU A 64 -1.13 -3.70 11.28
CA LEU A 64 -0.93 -3.68 12.72
C LEU A 64 -0.62 -5.05 13.33
N TYR A 65 -0.60 -6.12 12.54
CA TYR A 65 -0.12 -7.40 13.04
C TYR A 65 1.38 -7.33 13.34
N PRO A 66 1.85 -7.69 14.54
CA PRO A 66 3.26 -7.57 14.92
C PRO A 66 4.24 -8.33 14.00
N LEU A 67 3.76 -9.40 13.36
CA LEU A 67 4.54 -10.21 12.43
C LEU A 67 4.57 -9.64 11.00
N TYR A 68 3.73 -8.65 10.68
CA TYR A 68 3.58 -8.08 9.34
C TYR A 68 4.39 -6.79 9.23
N THR A 69 5.70 -6.88 9.52
CA THR A 69 6.64 -5.74 9.41
C THR A 69 6.93 -5.35 7.96
N THR A 70 6.69 -6.28 7.03
CA THR A 70 6.76 -6.06 5.57
C THR A 70 5.46 -6.53 4.93
N VAL A 71 4.79 -5.63 4.21
CA VAL A 71 3.54 -5.89 3.49
C VAL A 71 3.61 -5.27 2.09
N GLU A 72 2.82 -5.80 1.18
CA GLU A 72 2.59 -5.23 -0.15
C GLU A 72 1.15 -4.70 -0.21
N TYR A 73 0.94 -3.56 -0.87
CA TYR A 73 -0.40 -3.02 -1.08
C TYR A 73 -0.80 -3.23 -2.53
N ALA A 74 -1.83 -4.04 -2.76
CA ALA A 74 -2.49 -4.12 -4.05
C ALA A 74 -3.44 -2.93 -4.17
N LEU A 75 -2.96 -1.85 -4.80
CA LEU A 75 -3.78 -0.68 -5.05
C LEU A 75 -4.91 -1.07 -6.02
N PRO A 76 -6.17 -0.66 -5.74
CA PRO A 76 -7.24 -0.82 -6.70
C PRO A 76 -6.80 -0.14 -7.99
N SER A 77 -6.74 -0.92 -9.06
CA SER A 77 -6.34 -0.40 -10.35
C SER A 77 -7.32 0.73 -10.71
N THR A 78 -6.82 1.94 -10.91
CA THR A 78 -7.57 2.97 -11.63
C THR A 78 -7.80 2.58 -13.09
N ALA A 79 -7.34 1.40 -13.52
CA ALA A 79 -7.76 0.72 -14.73
C ALA A 79 -9.26 0.35 -14.69
N GLY A 80 -10.13 1.35 -14.77
CA GLY A 80 -11.57 1.17 -14.97
C GLY A 80 -12.37 2.47 -15.01
N GLN A 81 -11.84 3.59 -14.51
CA GLN A 81 -12.57 4.86 -14.53
C GLN A 81 -12.43 5.54 -15.90
N PHE A 82 -13.41 5.32 -16.77
CA PHE A 82 -13.67 6.17 -17.92
C PHE A 82 -13.91 7.60 -17.42
N ASP A 83 -13.08 8.55 -17.84
CA ASP A 83 -13.33 9.97 -17.60
C ASP A 83 -14.28 10.50 -18.69
N PRO A 84 -15.56 10.81 -18.36
CA PRO A 84 -16.52 11.29 -19.35
C PRO A 84 -16.18 12.67 -19.94
N ARG A 85 -15.25 13.40 -19.32
CA ARG A 85 -14.83 14.74 -19.76
C ARG A 85 -13.68 14.69 -20.76
N THR A 86 -12.82 13.68 -20.67
CA THR A 86 -11.64 13.53 -21.54
C THR A 86 -11.75 12.37 -22.53
N GLY A 87 -12.70 11.44 -22.34
CA GLY A 87 -12.85 10.25 -23.18
C GLY A 87 -11.69 9.27 -23.06
N ALA A 88 -10.78 9.47 -22.09
CA ALA A 88 -9.61 8.63 -21.92
C ALA A 88 -10.01 7.27 -21.35
N ALA A 89 -9.63 6.20 -22.06
CA ALA A 89 -9.73 4.85 -21.54
C ALA A 89 -8.87 4.73 -20.26
N PRO A 90 -9.31 3.95 -19.28
CA PRO A 90 -8.57 3.77 -18.05
C PRO A 90 -7.14 3.30 -18.31
N PRO A 91 -6.14 3.73 -17.51
CA PRO A 91 -4.75 3.35 -17.72
C PRO A 91 -4.59 1.84 -17.53
N GLN A 92 -4.61 1.11 -18.63
CA GLN A 92 -4.11 -0.26 -18.69
C GLN A 92 -2.61 -0.16 -18.41
N THR A 93 -2.12 -0.85 -17.37
CA THR A 93 -0.68 -0.99 -17.16
C THR A 93 -0.11 -1.58 -18.44
N PRO A 94 0.74 -0.84 -19.20
CA PRO A 94 1.24 -1.36 -20.46
C PRO A 94 2.01 -2.66 -20.18
N PRO A 95 1.92 -3.67 -21.08
CA PRO A 95 2.69 -4.88 -20.91
C PRO A 95 4.18 -4.54 -20.86
N PRO A 96 5.01 -5.31 -20.13
CA PRO A 96 6.45 -5.12 -20.13
C PRO A 96 7.01 -5.12 -21.56
N VAL A 97 7.83 -4.13 -21.88
CA VAL A 97 8.51 -4.02 -23.18
C VAL A 97 9.96 -4.45 -23.01
N PHE A 98 10.40 -5.39 -23.83
CA PHE A 98 11.78 -5.87 -23.85
C PHE A 98 12.42 -5.44 -25.17
N VAL A 99 13.54 -4.70 -25.07
CA VAL A 99 14.33 -4.28 -26.23
C VAL A 99 15.70 -4.94 -26.11
N PHE A 100 16.03 -5.78 -27.08
CA PHE A 100 17.35 -6.37 -27.20
C PHE A 100 18.17 -5.54 -28.18
N VAL A 101 19.26 -4.93 -27.70
CA VAL A 101 20.21 -4.20 -28.52
C VAL A 101 21.49 -5.02 -28.55
N LEU A 102 21.76 -5.63 -29.70
CA LEU A 102 22.93 -6.48 -29.90
C LEU A 102 23.96 -5.72 -30.72
N ASP A 103 25.16 -5.56 -30.15
CA ASP A 103 26.33 -5.24 -30.94
C ASP A 103 26.79 -6.50 -31.70
N THR A 104 27.02 -6.36 -33.00
CA THR A 104 27.48 -7.46 -33.87
C THR A 104 28.98 -7.38 -34.16
N CYS A 105 29.72 -6.46 -33.53
CA CYS A 105 31.18 -6.36 -33.65
C CYS A 105 31.87 -7.55 -32.96
N MET A 106 31.88 -8.70 -33.63
CA MET A 106 32.55 -9.92 -33.16
C MET A 106 34.01 -9.92 -33.66
N ILE A 107 34.97 -10.20 -32.77
CA ILE A 107 36.37 -10.49 -33.14
C ILE A 107 36.44 -11.99 -33.47
N GLU A 108 36.91 -12.33 -34.68
CA GLU A 108 37.24 -13.71 -35.06
C GLU A 108 38.52 -14.22 -34.37
#